data_AF-A0A2E2T459-F1
#
_entry.id   AF-A0A2E2T459-F1
#
_cell.length_a   1.000
_cell.length_b   1.000
_cell.length_c   1.000
_cell.angle_alpha   90.00
_cell.angle_beta   90.00
_cell.angle_gamma   90.00
#
_symmetry.space_group_name_H-M   'P 1'
#
loop_
_entity.id
_entity.type
_entity.pdbx_description
1 polymer ?
#
loop_
_entity_poly.entity_id
_entity_poly.type
_entity_poly.pdbx_seq_one_letter_code
_entity_poly.pdbx_strand_id
1 'polypeptide(L)'
;MSKTSKDELRQLLLDLKARLDGDDLKVEQLSDLMDQLSRFVSEGDKPSDDQKRLFGELDELSGIIRKMKSEIASLRPDDIKAEYIPNATDELDAIVDATAGATHEILDAMDTLEEFAATLPPEQAEIVTSATMRVYEACNFQDITGQRTTKVIKALKSIEERVEGLVKAFGDEIAKYAASNPRKKKEPEGEAALLNGPQLDGKGVSQADIDAMFS
;
A
#
# COMPACT_ATOMS: atom_id res chain seq x y z
N MET A 1 -45.74 25.92 16.84
CA MET A 1 -44.67 25.16 17.53
C MET A 1 -44.68 25.49 19.03
N SER A 2 -44.70 24.48 19.91
CA SER A 2 -44.42 24.68 21.34
C SER A 2 -42.95 25.10 21.53
N LYS A 3 -42.67 25.92 22.54
CA LYS A 3 -41.31 26.39 22.90
C LYS A 3 -40.33 25.21 23.03
N THR A 4 -40.81 24.12 23.61
CA THR A 4 -40.11 22.84 23.82
C THR A 4 -39.53 22.23 22.54
N SER A 5 -40.27 22.29 21.43
CA SER A 5 -39.87 21.66 20.16
C SER A 5 -38.76 22.45 19.45
N LYS A 6 -38.71 23.78 19.61
CA LYS A 6 -37.59 24.58 19.09
C LYS A 6 -36.30 24.37 19.89
N ASP A 7 -36.43 24.13 21.19
CA ASP A 7 -35.28 23.91 22.08
C ASP A 7 -34.63 22.54 21.83
N GLU A 8 -35.42 21.50 21.54
CA GLU A 8 -34.93 20.16 21.16
C GLU A 8 -34.16 20.17 19.83
N LEU A 9 -34.70 20.81 18.79
CA LEU A 9 -34.00 20.94 17.50
C LEU A 9 -32.68 21.71 17.65
N ARG A 10 -32.68 22.76 18.47
CA ARG A 10 -31.48 23.56 18.75
C ARG A 10 -30.42 22.71 19.47
N GLN A 11 -30.84 21.86 20.40
CA GLN A 11 -29.93 20.95 21.09
C GLN A 11 -29.34 19.91 20.13
N LEU A 12 -30.16 19.34 19.23
CA LEU A 12 -29.70 18.41 18.19
C LEU A 12 -28.62 19.03 17.29
N LEU A 13 -28.80 20.28 16.87
CA LEU A 13 -27.85 21.02 16.04
C LEU A 13 -26.57 21.40 16.80
N LEU A 14 -26.67 21.69 18.10
CA LEU A 14 -25.50 21.96 18.95
C LEU A 14 -24.68 20.68 19.18
N ASP A 15 -25.34 19.55 19.40
CA ASP A 15 -24.69 18.25 19.54
C ASP A 15 -24.01 17.85 18.22
N LEU A 16 -24.65 18.11 17.07
CA LEU A 16 -24.02 17.92 15.76
C LEU A 16 -22.76 18.78 15.60
N LYS A 17 -22.83 20.06 15.95
CA LYS A 17 -21.68 20.97 15.88
C LYS A 17 -20.53 20.50 16.75
N ALA A 18 -20.81 20.12 18.00
CA ALA A 18 -19.78 19.62 18.92
C ALA A 18 -19.10 18.34 18.42
N ARG A 19 -19.83 17.48 17.71
CA ARG A 19 -19.29 16.24 17.13
C ARG A 19 -18.53 16.46 15.84
N LEU A 20 -18.96 17.42 15.00
CA LEU A 20 -18.20 17.86 13.83
C LEU A 20 -16.86 18.49 14.22
N ASP A 21 -16.84 19.27 15.31
CA ASP A 21 -15.61 19.86 15.84
C ASP A 21 -14.67 18.82 16.48
N GLY A 22 -15.16 17.60 16.75
CA GLY A 22 -14.43 16.51 17.41
C GLY A 22 -13.89 15.42 16.47
N ASP A 23 -14.07 15.53 15.15
CA ASP A 23 -13.59 14.58 14.12
C ASP A 23 -14.12 13.12 14.27
N ASP A 24 -15.20 12.90 15.04
CA ASP A 24 -15.74 11.57 15.38
C ASP A 24 -17.15 11.30 14.79
N LEU A 25 -17.56 12.10 13.79
CA LEU A 25 -18.90 11.94 13.20
C LEU A 25 -18.93 10.74 12.24
N LYS A 26 -19.55 9.63 12.66
CA LYS A 26 -19.79 8.48 11.79
C LYS A 26 -20.98 8.73 10.85
N VAL A 27 -20.93 8.17 9.64
CA VAL A 27 -21.99 8.34 8.62
C VAL A 27 -23.31 7.72 9.05
N GLU A 28 -23.25 6.65 9.83
CA GLU A 28 -24.39 6.02 10.49
C GLU A 28 -25.08 7.03 11.41
N GLN A 29 -24.31 7.81 12.17
CA GLN A 29 -24.84 8.84 13.06
C GLN A 29 -25.41 10.02 12.27
N LEU A 30 -24.84 10.37 11.11
CA LEU A 30 -25.41 11.37 10.20
C LEU A 30 -26.76 10.89 9.63
N SER A 31 -26.87 9.61 9.29
CA SER A 31 -28.12 8.98 8.86
C SER A 31 -29.17 8.99 9.98
N ASP A 32 -28.79 8.56 11.18
CA ASP A 32 -29.69 8.53 12.34
C ASP A 32 -30.18 9.94 12.69
N LEU A 33 -29.30 10.93 12.57
CA LEU A 33 -29.62 12.33 12.78
C LEU A 33 -30.61 12.86 11.75
N MET A 34 -30.41 12.52 10.47
CA MET A 34 -31.37 12.84 9.41
C MET A 34 -32.73 12.19 9.67
N ASP A 35 -32.75 10.94 10.11
CA ASP A 35 -33.99 10.22 10.45
C ASP A 35 -34.69 10.87 11.64
N GLN A 36 -33.95 11.26 12.69
CA GLN A 36 -34.49 11.97 13.85
C GLN A 36 -35.06 13.34 13.47
N LEU A 37 -34.34 14.10 12.65
CA LEU A 37 -34.79 15.42 12.21
C LEU A 37 -36.01 15.33 11.26
N SER A 38 -36.07 14.33 10.37
CA SER A 38 -37.22 14.13 9.48
C SER A 38 -38.51 13.76 10.24
N ARG A 39 -38.38 12.96 11.31
CA ARG A 39 -39.49 12.64 12.22
C ARG A 39 -39.97 13.89 12.96
N PHE A 40 -39.03 14.71 13.43
CA PHE A 40 -39.34 15.96 14.14
C PHE A 40 -40.10 16.97 13.27
N VAL A 41 -39.74 17.04 11.98
CA VAL A 41 -40.42 17.85 10.98
C VAL A 41 -41.80 17.32 10.62
N SER A 42 -42.05 16.02 10.80
CA SER A 42 -43.31 15.36 10.50
C SER A 42 -44.35 15.47 11.63
N GLU A 43 -43.92 15.67 12.88
CA GLU A 43 -44.79 15.78 14.07
C GLU A 43 -45.18 17.24 14.43
N GLY A 44 -44.73 18.23 13.66
CA GLY A 44 -45.04 19.65 13.82
C GLY A 44 -45.40 20.34 12.50
N ASP A 45 -45.84 21.61 12.59
CA ASP A 45 -46.20 22.49 11.47
C ASP A 45 -45.23 22.38 10.27
N LYS A 46 -45.74 22.59 9.04
CA LYS A 46 -44.99 22.35 7.79
C LYS A 46 -43.56 22.94 7.87
N PRO A 47 -42.51 22.17 7.54
CA PRO A 47 -41.14 22.68 7.55
C PRO A 47 -41.01 23.92 6.68
N SER A 48 -40.23 24.91 7.14
CA SER A 48 -39.90 26.07 6.33
C SER A 48 -39.12 25.62 5.09
N ASP A 49 -39.18 26.42 4.03
CA ASP A 49 -38.46 26.08 2.79
C ASP A 49 -36.93 26.03 3.00
N ASP A 50 -36.39 26.85 3.90
CA ASP A 50 -34.99 26.80 4.32
C ASP A 50 -34.63 25.47 5.02
N GLN A 51 -35.53 24.94 5.85
CA GLN A 51 -35.33 23.65 6.51
C GLN A 51 -35.33 22.52 5.48
N LYS A 52 -36.31 22.49 4.56
CA LYS A 52 -36.37 21.49 3.48
C LYS A 52 -35.11 21.51 2.60
N ARG A 53 -34.61 22.70 2.30
CA ARG A 53 -33.38 22.88 1.53
C ARG A 53 -32.17 22.30 2.26
N LEU A 54 -31.99 22.64 3.55
CA LEU A 54 -30.91 22.10 4.36
C LEU A 54 -30.99 20.56 4.48
N PHE A 55 -32.19 20.00 4.57
CA PHE A 55 -32.39 18.55 4.55
C PHE A 55 -31.94 17.92 3.24
N GLY A 56 -32.29 18.51 2.10
CA GLY A 56 -31.83 18.06 0.79
C GLY A 56 -30.31 18.11 0.67
N GLU A 57 -29.68 19.19 1.15
CA GLU A 57 -28.22 19.36 1.12
C GLU A 57 -27.51 18.34 2.03
N LEU A 58 -28.06 18.01 3.21
CA LEU A 58 -27.51 16.98 4.10
C LEU A 58 -27.69 15.56 3.56
N ASP A 59 -28.82 15.27 2.91
CA ASP A 59 -29.07 13.97 2.25
C ASP A 59 -28.09 13.74 1.10
N GLU A 60 -27.90 14.77 0.26
CA GLU A 60 -26.95 14.71 -0.83
C GLU A 60 -25.52 14.48 -0.32
N LEU A 61 -25.10 15.20 0.72
CA LEU A 61 -23.79 15.01 1.35
C LEU A 61 -23.64 13.59 1.93
N SER A 62 -24.64 13.10 2.66
CA SER A 62 -24.67 11.73 3.21
C SER A 62 -24.53 10.69 2.09
N GLY A 63 -25.25 10.87 0.98
CA GLY A 63 -25.15 10.02 -0.20
C GLY A 63 -23.74 10.00 -0.81
N ILE A 64 -23.11 11.17 -0.95
CA ILE A 64 -21.73 11.30 -1.44
C ILE A 64 -20.75 10.55 -0.52
N ILE A 65 -20.87 10.71 0.80
CA ILE A 65 -19.95 10.06 1.75
C ILE A 65 -20.13 8.53 1.70
N ARG A 66 -21.36 8.01 1.64
CA ARG A 66 -21.59 6.56 1.50
C ARG A 66 -20.97 6.00 0.23
N LYS A 67 -21.12 6.70 -0.89
CA LYS A 67 -20.51 6.32 -2.16
C LYS A 67 -18.98 6.29 -2.05
N MET A 68 -18.39 7.35 -1.50
CA MET A 68 -16.94 7.43 -1.26
C MET A 68 -16.44 6.28 -0.37
N LYS A 69 -17.13 5.99 0.73
CA LYS A 69 -16.80 4.86 1.61
C LYS A 69 -16.81 3.52 0.88
N SER A 70 -17.83 3.28 0.04
CA SER A 70 -17.91 2.06 -0.77
C SER A 70 -16.79 1.99 -1.81
N GLU A 71 -16.44 3.11 -2.44
CA GLU A 71 -15.33 3.17 -3.40
C GLU A 71 -13.99 2.90 -2.71
N ILE A 72 -13.71 3.50 -1.54
CA ILE A 72 -12.51 3.23 -0.75
C ILE A 72 -12.45 1.75 -0.34
N ALA A 73 -13.55 1.19 0.15
CA ALA A 73 -13.62 -0.22 0.52
C ALA A 73 -13.31 -1.14 -0.68
N SER A 74 -13.73 -0.76 -1.89
CA SER A 74 -13.45 -1.53 -3.11
C SER A 74 -11.96 -1.57 -3.50
N LEU A 75 -11.16 -0.61 -3.04
CA LEU A 75 -9.71 -0.61 -3.25
C LEU A 75 -8.98 -1.67 -2.42
N ARG A 76 -9.65 -2.27 -1.43
CA ARG A 76 -9.07 -3.20 -0.45
C ARG A 76 -7.76 -2.72 0.19
N PRO A 77 -7.80 -1.61 0.95
CA PRO A 77 -6.64 -1.10 1.67
C PRO A 77 -6.03 -2.15 2.64
N ASP A 78 -6.85 -3.04 3.18
CA ASP A 78 -6.47 -4.17 4.02
C ASP A 78 -5.56 -5.17 3.28
N ASP A 79 -5.90 -5.55 2.06
CA ASP A 79 -5.07 -6.42 1.21
C ASP A 79 -3.75 -5.73 0.81
N ILE A 80 -3.82 -4.44 0.48
CA ILE A 80 -2.63 -3.64 0.11
C ILE A 80 -1.63 -3.62 1.26
N LYS A 81 -2.12 -3.42 2.49
CA LYS A 81 -1.30 -3.41 3.70
C LYS A 81 -0.79 -4.81 4.07
N ALA A 82 -1.64 -5.83 3.96
CA ALA A 82 -1.32 -7.16 4.48
C ALA A 82 -0.42 -7.98 3.54
N GLU A 83 -0.50 -7.76 2.23
CA GLU A 83 0.14 -8.61 1.24
C GLU A 83 0.98 -7.83 0.23
N TYR A 84 0.38 -6.85 -0.46
CA TYR A 84 1.03 -6.27 -1.63
C TYR A 84 2.26 -5.42 -1.31
N ILE A 85 2.17 -4.47 -0.38
CA ILE A 85 3.30 -3.60 -0.03
C ILE A 85 4.42 -4.37 0.68
N PRO A 86 4.14 -5.24 1.68
CA PRO A 86 5.17 -6.07 2.31
C PRO A 86 5.91 -6.95 1.29
N ASN A 87 5.18 -7.71 0.47
CA ASN A 87 5.81 -8.59 -0.53
C ASN A 87 6.66 -7.79 -1.52
N ALA A 88 6.15 -6.66 -2.03
CA ALA A 88 6.92 -5.83 -2.95
C ALA A 88 8.19 -5.24 -2.31
N THR A 89 8.14 -4.93 -1.01
CA THR A 89 9.31 -4.42 -0.27
C THR A 89 10.33 -5.54 -0.09
N ASP A 90 9.91 -6.73 0.33
CA ASP A 90 10.78 -7.89 0.52
C ASP A 90 11.47 -8.30 -0.79
N GLU A 91 10.75 -8.30 -1.91
CA GLU A 91 11.32 -8.60 -3.24
C GLU A 91 12.34 -7.52 -3.67
N LEU A 92 12.08 -6.25 -3.39
CA LEU A 92 13.02 -5.17 -3.72
C LEU A 92 14.28 -5.22 -2.85
N ASP A 93 14.16 -5.59 -1.57
CA ASP A 93 15.31 -5.82 -0.69
C ASP A 93 16.14 -7.01 -1.20
N ALA A 94 15.49 -8.13 -1.56
CA ALA A 94 16.17 -9.29 -2.14
C ALA A 94 16.91 -8.98 -3.45
N ILE A 95 16.35 -8.11 -4.30
CA ILE A 95 17.04 -7.62 -5.50
C ILE A 95 18.30 -6.83 -5.14
N VAL A 96 18.24 -5.96 -4.12
CA VAL A 96 19.41 -5.19 -3.67
C VAL A 96 20.51 -6.14 -3.19
N ASP A 97 20.16 -7.11 -2.35
CA ASP A 97 21.13 -8.05 -1.79
C ASP A 97 21.73 -8.96 -2.87
N ALA A 98 20.90 -9.54 -3.74
CA ALA A 98 21.36 -10.40 -4.82
C ALA A 98 22.27 -9.65 -5.81
N THR A 99 21.93 -8.40 -6.15
CA THR A 99 22.75 -7.59 -7.07
C THR A 99 24.04 -7.11 -6.42
N ALA A 100 24.04 -6.81 -5.12
CA ALA A 100 25.25 -6.51 -4.36
C ALA A 100 26.18 -7.73 -4.28
N GLY A 101 25.64 -8.91 -3.95
CA GLY A 101 26.40 -10.17 -3.90
C GLY A 101 27.02 -10.52 -5.24
N ALA A 102 26.23 -10.50 -6.33
CA ALA A 102 26.74 -10.76 -7.67
C ALA A 102 27.83 -9.75 -8.10
N THR A 103 27.70 -8.48 -7.68
CA THR A 103 28.73 -7.47 -7.95
C THR A 103 30.02 -7.80 -7.20
N HIS A 104 29.93 -8.21 -5.93
CA HIS A 104 31.11 -8.60 -5.15
C HIS A 104 31.83 -9.79 -5.79
N GLU A 105 31.10 -10.82 -6.23
CA GLU A 105 31.69 -11.98 -6.94
C GLU A 105 32.39 -11.57 -8.24
N ILE A 106 31.81 -10.62 -9.01
CA ILE A 106 32.44 -10.09 -10.21
C ILE A 106 33.75 -9.37 -9.87
N LEU A 107 33.75 -8.54 -8.82
CA LEU A 107 34.94 -7.79 -8.40
C LEU A 107 36.05 -8.74 -7.95
N ASP A 108 35.74 -9.76 -7.15
CA ASP A 108 36.70 -10.77 -6.69
C ASP A 108 37.30 -11.57 -7.88
N ALA A 109 36.47 -11.86 -8.89
CA ALA A 109 36.94 -12.49 -10.12
C ALA A 109 37.87 -11.57 -10.92
N MET A 110 37.63 -10.25 -10.93
CA MET A 110 38.53 -9.29 -11.56
C MET A 110 39.86 -9.19 -10.81
N ASP A 111 39.87 -9.23 -9.48
CA ASP A 111 41.10 -9.25 -8.68
C ASP A 111 41.98 -10.46 -9.03
N THR A 112 41.35 -11.64 -9.19
CA THR A 112 42.04 -12.86 -9.63
C THR A 112 42.63 -12.70 -11.04
N LEU A 113 41.94 -12.00 -11.94
CA LEU A 113 42.44 -11.71 -13.28
C LEU A 113 43.62 -10.74 -13.27
N GLU A 114 43.66 -9.78 -12.34
CA GLU A 114 44.82 -8.89 -12.16
C GLU A 114 46.04 -9.63 -11.63
N GLU A 115 45.86 -10.54 -10.66
CA GLU A 115 46.94 -11.41 -10.19
C GLU A 115 47.50 -12.27 -11.33
N PHE A 116 46.62 -12.81 -12.18
CA PHE A 116 47.04 -13.55 -13.36
C PHE A 116 47.78 -12.66 -14.37
N ALA A 117 47.31 -11.43 -14.58
CA ALA A 117 47.95 -10.47 -15.49
C ALA A 117 49.41 -10.19 -15.10
N ALA A 118 49.73 -10.17 -13.80
CA ALA A 118 51.10 -10.01 -13.30
C ALA A 118 52.06 -11.14 -13.73
N THR A 119 51.53 -12.28 -14.19
CA THR A 119 52.32 -13.41 -14.71
C THR A 119 52.51 -13.37 -16.24
N LEU A 120 51.81 -12.46 -16.93
CA LEU A 120 51.85 -12.34 -18.38
C LEU A 120 52.97 -11.41 -18.87
N PRO A 121 53.39 -11.52 -20.14
CA PRO A 121 54.27 -10.52 -20.71
C PRO A 121 53.59 -9.14 -20.77
N PRO A 122 54.37 -8.02 -20.79
CA PRO A 122 53.84 -6.68 -20.53
C PRO A 122 52.67 -6.25 -21.43
N GLU A 123 52.73 -6.57 -22.72
CA GLU A 123 51.72 -6.17 -23.70
C GLU A 123 50.38 -6.90 -23.47
N GLN A 124 50.42 -8.16 -23.04
CA GLN A 124 49.22 -8.93 -22.69
C GLN A 124 48.68 -8.55 -21.31
N ALA A 125 49.57 -8.28 -20.35
CA ALA A 125 49.19 -7.82 -19.02
C ALA A 125 48.39 -6.51 -19.10
N GLU A 126 48.86 -5.55 -19.92
CA GLU A 126 48.18 -4.26 -20.13
C GLU A 126 46.75 -4.42 -20.68
N ILE A 127 46.52 -5.37 -21.60
CA ILE A 127 45.18 -5.65 -22.13
C ILE A 127 44.24 -6.14 -21.03
N VAL A 128 44.71 -7.07 -20.18
CA VAL A 128 43.90 -7.64 -19.09
C VAL A 128 43.61 -6.58 -18.03
N THR A 129 44.63 -5.85 -17.57
CA THR A 129 44.47 -4.80 -16.55
C THR A 129 43.58 -3.65 -17.05
N SER A 130 43.67 -3.28 -18.33
CA SER A 130 42.76 -2.27 -18.89
C SER A 130 41.32 -2.76 -18.92
N ALA A 131 41.09 -4.05 -19.21
CA ALA A 131 39.76 -4.64 -19.20
C ALA A 131 39.17 -4.75 -17.78
N THR A 132 39.94 -5.21 -16.79
CA THR A 132 39.50 -5.29 -15.38
C THR A 132 39.14 -3.89 -14.85
N MET A 133 39.95 -2.88 -15.15
CA MET A 133 39.69 -1.50 -14.75
C MET A 133 38.35 -0.97 -15.29
N ARG A 134 38.01 -1.28 -16.54
CA ARG A 134 36.71 -0.91 -17.13
C ARG A 134 35.53 -1.62 -16.44
N VAL A 135 35.73 -2.85 -15.98
CA VAL A 135 34.69 -3.60 -15.25
C VAL A 135 34.50 -3.00 -13.85
N TYR A 136 35.57 -2.63 -13.14
CA TYR A 136 35.48 -1.93 -11.86
C TYR A 136 34.68 -0.63 -11.98
N GLU A 137 34.97 0.18 -13.00
CA GLU A 137 34.24 1.43 -13.26
C GLU A 137 32.75 1.17 -13.56
N ALA A 138 32.45 0.14 -14.34
CA ALA A 138 31.06 -0.23 -14.66
C ALA A 138 30.28 -0.71 -13.43
N CYS A 139 30.91 -1.50 -12.56
CA CYS A 139 30.31 -2.01 -11.33
C CYS A 139 29.98 -0.90 -10.32
N ASN A 140 30.67 0.24 -10.40
CA ASN A 140 30.37 1.41 -9.56
C ASN A 140 28.95 1.98 -9.79
N PHE A 141 28.29 1.65 -10.92
CA PHE A 141 26.89 2.03 -11.17
C PHE A 141 25.88 1.29 -10.26
N GLN A 142 26.29 0.19 -9.62
CA GLN A 142 25.45 -0.55 -8.68
C GLN A 142 25.04 0.31 -7.48
N ASP A 143 25.92 1.18 -6.98
CA ASP A 143 25.62 2.08 -5.85
C ASP A 143 24.40 2.99 -6.16
N ILE A 144 24.34 3.54 -7.37
CA ILE A 144 23.20 4.36 -7.82
C ILE A 144 21.92 3.50 -7.89
N THR A 145 22.03 2.26 -8.33
CA THR A 145 20.89 1.35 -8.45
C THR A 145 20.35 0.98 -7.05
N GLY A 146 21.22 0.60 -6.11
CA GLY A 146 20.86 0.31 -4.73
C GLY A 146 20.20 1.51 -4.02
N GLN A 147 20.77 2.71 -4.21
CA GLN A 147 20.17 3.94 -3.68
C GLN A 147 18.79 4.24 -4.28
N ARG A 148 18.60 4.03 -5.58
CA ARG A 148 17.31 4.23 -6.24
C ARG A 148 16.27 3.22 -5.74
N THR A 149 16.63 1.95 -5.59
CA THR A 149 15.74 0.92 -5.03
C THR A 149 15.36 1.26 -3.59
N THR A 150 16.33 1.68 -2.77
CA THR A 150 16.08 2.14 -1.39
C THR A 150 15.09 3.31 -1.35
N LYS A 151 15.16 4.25 -2.31
CA LYS A 151 14.19 5.34 -2.43
C LYS A 151 12.79 4.83 -2.77
N VAL A 152 12.68 3.84 -3.65
CA VAL A 152 11.39 3.19 -3.99
C VAL A 152 10.80 2.51 -2.76
N ILE A 153 11.60 1.74 -2.02
CA ILE A 153 11.18 1.10 -0.76
C ILE A 153 10.65 2.14 0.24
N LYS A 154 11.34 3.27 0.42
CA LYS A 154 10.87 4.36 1.29
C LYS A 154 9.54 4.96 0.83
N ALA A 155 9.34 5.11 -0.48
CA ALA A 155 8.08 5.58 -1.02
C ALA A 155 6.94 4.58 -0.77
N LEU A 156 7.19 3.28 -0.93
CA LEU A 156 6.23 2.23 -0.61
C LEU A 156 5.84 2.24 0.88
N LYS A 157 6.80 2.41 1.79
CA LYS A 157 6.53 2.58 3.24
C LYS A 157 5.65 3.80 3.53
N SER A 158 5.87 4.93 2.84
CA SER A 158 5.00 6.11 2.98
C SER A 158 3.57 5.86 2.45
N ILE A 159 3.43 5.04 1.40
CA ILE A 159 2.11 4.61 0.92
C ILE A 159 1.45 3.71 1.97
N GLU A 160 2.20 2.79 2.58
CA GLU A 160 1.71 1.90 3.65
C GLU A 160 1.08 2.69 4.81
N GLU A 161 1.76 3.74 5.29
CA GLU A 161 1.25 4.62 6.36
C GLU A 161 -0.08 5.28 6.00
N ARG A 162 -0.24 5.71 4.74
CA ARG A 162 -1.49 6.31 4.25
C ARG A 162 -2.61 5.28 4.14
N VAL A 163 -2.27 4.09 3.64
CA VAL A 163 -3.20 2.94 3.56
C VAL A 163 -3.65 2.53 4.96
N GLU A 164 -2.74 2.54 5.95
CA GLU A 164 -3.10 2.31 7.34
C GLU A 164 -4.10 3.35 7.87
N GLY A 165 -3.93 4.62 7.50
CA GLY A 165 -4.92 5.67 7.80
C GLY A 165 -6.30 5.35 7.25
N LEU A 166 -6.38 4.87 6.00
CA LEU A 166 -7.65 4.45 5.39
C LEU A 166 -8.28 3.25 6.11
N VAL A 167 -7.48 2.26 6.49
CA VAL A 167 -7.96 1.09 7.25
C VAL A 167 -8.49 1.52 8.62
N LYS A 168 -7.82 2.46 9.30
CA LYS A 168 -8.29 3.00 10.59
C LYS A 168 -9.60 3.79 10.45
N ALA A 169 -9.73 4.59 9.39
CA ALA A 169 -10.91 5.44 9.18
C ALA A 169 -12.14 4.68 8.65
N PHE A 170 -11.93 3.63 7.84
CA PHE A 170 -12.99 2.94 7.09
C PHE A 170 -13.03 1.42 7.33
N GLY A 171 -12.46 0.94 8.44
CA GLY A 171 -12.28 -0.48 8.71
C GLY A 171 -13.57 -1.29 8.69
N ASP A 172 -14.67 -0.72 9.19
CA ASP A 172 -15.98 -1.38 9.22
C ASP A 172 -16.54 -1.61 7.80
N GLU A 173 -16.44 -0.61 6.92
CA GLU A 173 -16.88 -0.72 5.52
C GLU A 173 -15.96 -1.63 4.70
N ILE A 174 -14.65 -1.57 4.92
CA ILE A 174 -13.68 -2.46 4.31
C ILE A 174 -14.00 -3.92 4.67
N ALA A 175 -14.24 -4.21 5.96
CA ALA A 175 -14.59 -5.55 6.42
C ALA A 175 -15.91 -6.05 5.83
N LYS A 176 -16.95 -5.20 5.79
CA LYS A 176 -18.24 -5.53 5.17
C LYS A 176 -18.10 -5.84 3.68
N TYR A 177 -17.30 -5.05 2.97
CA TYR A 177 -17.00 -5.25 1.56
C TYR A 177 -16.23 -6.56 1.33
N ALA A 178 -15.18 -6.82 2.13
CA ALA A 178 -14.39 -8.04 2.02
C ALA A 178 -15.23 -9.30 2.27
N ALA A 179 -16.15 -9.26 3.24
CA ALA A 179 -17.07 -10.37 3.52
C ALA A 179 -18.06 -10.63 2.37
N SER A 180 -18.55 -9.56 1.73
CA SER A 180 -19.50 -9.64 0.61
C SER A 180 -18.81 -10.03 -0.71
N ASN A 181 -17.53 -9.71 -0.82
CA ASN A 181 -16.72 -9.94 -1.99
C ASN A 181 -15.46 -10.71 -1.57
N PRO A 182 -15.53 -12.03 -1.32
CA PRO A 182 -14.34 -12.80 -1.00
C PRO A 182 -13.34 -12.78 -2.16
N ARG A 183 -12.06 -12.58 -1.85
CA ARG A 183 -10.98 -12.55 -2.85
C ARG A 183 -10.75 -13.97 -3.36
N LYS A 184 -10.79 -14.15 -4.69
CA LYS A 184 -10.28 -15.37 -5.32
C LYS A 184 -8.77 -15.19 -5.47
N LYS A 185 -7.97 -15.97 -4.73
CA LYS A 185 -6.54 -16.09 -5.06
C LYS A 185 -6.45 -16.57 -6.51
N LYS A 186 -5.93 -15.74 -7.39
CA LYS A 186 -5.49 -16.19 -8.71
C LYS A 186 -4.12 -16.80 -8.50
N GLU A 187 -3.99 -18.11 -8.72
CA GLU A 187 -2.68 -18.70 -8.87
C GLU A 187 -1.99 -18.08 -10.09
N PRO A 188 -0.67 -17.85 -10.05
CA PRO A 188 0.05 -17.40 -11.22
C PRO A 188 -0.11 -18.43 -12.34
N GLU A 189 -0.57 -17.99 -13.50
CA GLU A 189 -0.78 -18.83 -14.69
C GLU A 189 0.18 -18.39 -15.81
N GLY A 190 0.61 -19.34 -16.66
CA GLY A 190 1.43 -19.06 -17.83
C GLY A 190 2.85 -18.58 -17.50
N GLU A 191 3.37 -17.59 -18.21
CA GLU A 191 4.74 -17.07 -18.03
C GLU A 191 4.98 -16.52 -16.62
N ALA A 192 3.95 -16.00 -15.96
CA ALA A 192 4.04 -15.52 -14.59
C ALA A 192 4.33 -16.65 -13.57
N ALA A 193 3.99 -17.91 -13.90
CA ALA A 193 4.36 -19.07 -13.09
C ALA A 193 5.82 -19.50 -13.29
N LEU A 194 6.45 -19.05 -14.39
CA LEU A 194 7.84 -19.40 -14.74
C LEU A 194 8.85 -18.34 -14.27
N LEU A 195 8.38 -17.13 -13.96
CA LEU A 195 9.20 -16.07 -13.37
C LEU A 195 9.47 -16.39 -11.89
N ASN A 196 10.62 -17.01 -11.65
CA ASN A 196 11.16 -17.11 -10.30
C ASN A 196 12.08 -15.91 -10.10
N GLY A 197 11.71 -15.00 -9.21
CA GLY A 197 12.59 -13.93 -8.73
C GLY A 197 13.77 -14.50 -7.92
N PRO A 198 14.70 -13.64 -7.47
CA PRO A 198 15.69 -14.04 -6.47
C PRO A 198 14.99 -14.76 -5.31
N GLN A 199 15.43 -15.97 -5.00
CA GLN A 199 14.82 -16.78 -3.95
C GLN A 199 15.04 -16.10 -2.59
N LEU A 200 13.95 -15.74 -1.91
CA LEU A 200 14.00 -15.27 -0.54
C LEU A 200 14.55 -16.37 0.38
N ASP A 201 15.33 -15.96 1.39
CA ASP A 201 15.91 -16.90 2.37
C ASP A 201 14.84 -17.83 2.97
N GLY A 202 15.10 -19.14 2.86
CA GLY A 202 14.21 -20.20 3.35
C GLY A 202 12.99 -20.53 2.47
N LYS A 203 12.81 -19.86 1.31
CA LYS A 203 11.76 -20.20 0.32
C LYS A 203 12.28 -20.95 -0.91
N GLY A 204 13.61 -21.10 -1.02
CA GLY A 204 14.26 -21.88 -2.06
C GLY A 204 14.08 -23.38 -1.91
N VAL A 205 14.15 -24.09 -3.03
CA VAL A 205 14.32 -25.54 -3.03
C VAL A 205 15.65 -25.84 -2.36
N SER A 206 15.63 -26.55 -1.23
CA SER A 206 16.87 -26.85 -0.50
C SER A 206 17.68 -27.91 -1.25
N GLN A 207 18.99 -27.97 -1.02
CA GLN A 207 19.82 -29.04 -1.58
C GLN A 207 19.29 -30.43 -1.19
N ALA A 208 18.69 -30.56 0.00
CA ALA A 208 18.06 -31.81 0.43
C ALA A 208 16.81 -32.16 -0.41
N ASP A 209 16.04 -31.16 -0.85
CA ASP A 209 14.90 -31.36 -1.74
C ASP A 209 15.36 -31.74 -3.15
N ILE A 210 16.46 -31.16 -3.63
CA ILE A 210 17.10 -31.51 -4.90
C ILE A 210 17.57 -32.96 -4.86
N ASP A 211 18.29 -33.34 -3.80
CA ASP A 211 18.84 -34.69 -3.64
C ASP A 211 17.72 -35.74 -3.58
N ALA A 212 16.57 -35.42 -2.97
CA ALA A 212 15.40 -36.28 -2.91
C ALA A 212 14.67 -36.45 -4.27
N MET A 213 14.84 -35.52 -5.21
CA MET A 213 14.26 -35.63 -6.56
C MET A 213 15.08 -36.52 -7.50
N PHE A 214 16.38 -36.69 -7.23
CA PHE A 214 17.31 -37.47 -8.05
C PHE A 214 17.71 -38.82 -7.43
N SER A 215 17.09 -39.19 -6.30
CA SER A 215 17.20 -40.52 -5.64
C SER A 215 16.01 -41.42 -5.94
#